data_AF-E7GEK1-F1
#
_entry.id   AF-E7GEK1-F1
#
_cell.length_a   1.000
_cell.length_b   1.000
_cell.length_c   1.000
_cell.angle_alpha   90.00
_cell.angle_beta   90.00
_cell.angle_gamma   90.00
#
_symmetry.space_group_name_H-M   'P 1'
#
loop_
_entity.id
_entity.type
_entity.pdbx_description
1 polymer ?
#
loop_
_entity_poly.entity_id
_entity_poly.type
_entity_poly.pdbx_seq_one_letter_code
_entity_poly.pdbx_strand_id
1 'polypeptide(L)'
;MSSEDIFEMQILNQAKKIENEYKKEKERTQKLRKNFEIIAKKICNFKYAQKQLGGKNQILSMKDNELRDFIIDNVLEQKVAFMRSLEEVQTLYFQEIAEKKQLAKRVLELEKELNAEASGNPLKAIDNHKNVNTDSVLKGSVPNLRTSSHTLENLENILTIDGKVWDIPNELQKLNIYQEEMIKVMGESGYSETRQIYDEVMKRMDVQETTLKNQMAGLVENIIVESELVSTFLRRNLNLYGLTGLGEEIYRHLTYKNPVKSEKNKLKTQHSSLKHAYSIKDTATILQELGYTNISIDSSSNQIQVSGGNRYVPDIIANFDANKKTYWEVELAHHKDGDFFEKLQKAAKVTDTIYIIAPDKPTFDKLKNQVGRYRADLIKKGLKTQLTIFIGTMNHLKKREIFSNAECRVKIG
;
A
#
# COMPACT_ATOMS: atom_id res chain seq x y z
N MET A 1 -43.96 76.67 -6.08
CA MET A 1 -42.59 76.39 -6.55
C MET A 1 -42.45 77.01 -7.92
N SER A 2 -41.47 77.89 -8.09
CA SER A 2 -41.14 78.50 -9.37
C SER A 2 -40.63 77.42 -10.35
N SER A 3 -40.63 77.72 -11.65
CA SER A 3 -40.04 76.82 -12.66
C SER A 3 -38.54 76.59 -12.42
N GLU A 4 -37.86 77.56 -11.80
CA GLU A 4 -36.46 77.44 -11.38
C GLU A 4 -36.31 76.45 -10.22
N ASP A 5 -37.22 76.47 -9.24
CA ASP A 5 -37.19 75.54 -8.09
C ASP A 5 -37.33 74.08 -8.54
N ILE A 6 -38.15 73.81 -9.57
CA ILE A 6 -38.35 72.45 -10.12
C ILE A 6 -37.11 71.98 -10.87
N PHE A 7 -36.48 72.86 -11.65
CA PHE A 7 -35.26 72.56 -12.40
C PHE A 7 -34.08 72.31 -11.46
N GLU A 8 -33.92 73.12 -10.43
CA GLU A 8 -32.90 72.95 -9.39
C GLU A 8 -33.09 71.63 -8.64
N MET A 9 -34.32 71.26 -8.31
CA MET A 9 -34.64 69.98 -7.67
C MET A 9 -34.31 68.77 -8.57
N GLN A 10 -34.50 68.87 -9.90
CA GLN A 10 -34.13 67.82 -10.85
C GLN A 10 -32.61 67.65 -10.95
N ILE A 11 -31.85 68.74 -11.02
CA ILE A 11 -30.38 68.70 -11.02
C ILE A 11 -29.86 68.09 -9.71
N LEU A 12 -30.39 68.50 -8.56
CA LEU A 12 -30.01 67.95 -7.25
C LEU A 12 -30.29 66.46 -7.15
N ASN A 13 -31.41 65.97 -7.70
CA ASN A 13 -31.73 64.55 -7.72
C ASN A 13 -30.82 63.75 -8.66
N GLN A 14 -30.46 64.30 -9.84
CA GLN A 14 -29.49 63.67 -10.73
C GLN A 14 -28.09 63.64 -10.11
N ALA A 15 -27.65 64.72 -9.47
CA ALA A 15 -26.38 64.78 -8.77
C ALA A 15 -26.31 63.72 -7.65
N LYS A 16 -27.36 63.59 -6.83
CA LYS A 16 -27.46 62.53 -5.81
C LYS A 16 -27.42 61.12 -6.39
N LYS A 17 -28.04 60.90 -7.56
CA LYS A 17 -28.01 59.60 -8.23
C LYS A 17 -26.60 59.25 -8.71
N ILE A 18 -25.93 60.20 -9.37
CA ILE A 18 -24.54 60.05 -9.85
C ILE A 18 -23.59 59.83 -8.67
N GLU A 19 -23.76 60.55 -7.56
CA GLU A 19 -22.96 60.39 -6.35
C GLU A 19 -23.12 58.99 -5.75
N ASN A 20 -24.36 58.47 -5.71
CA ASN A 20 -24.63 57.11 -5.25
C ASN A 20 -24.02 56.04 -6.17
N GLU A 21 -24.07 56.23 -7.49
CA GLU A 21 -23.44 55.33 -8.46
C GLU A 21 -21.91 55.36 -8.34
N TYR A 22 -21.32 56.54 -8.20
CA TYR A 22 -19.89 56.71 -7.97
C TYR A 22 -19.43 56.04 -6.67
N LYS A 23 -20.21 56.17 -5.58
CA LYS A 23 -19.92 55.49 -4.31
C LYS A 23 -19.92 53.97 -4.46
N LYS A 24 -20.92 53.41 -5.14
CA LYS A 24 -21.01 51.96 -5.41
C LYS A 24 -19.82 51.47 -6.24
N GLU A 25 -19.42 52.21 -7.27
CA GLU A 25 -18.30 51.81 -8.13
C GLU A 25 -16.94 51.93 -7.41
N LYS A 26 -16.80 52.94 -6.53
CA LYS A 26 -15.64 53.08 -5.64
C LYS A 26 -15.52 51.89 -4.68
N GLU A 27 -16.61 51.46 -4.06
CA GLU A 27 -16.64 50.27 -3.19
C GLU A 27 -16.28 48.99 -3.96
N ARG A 28 -16.77 48.85 -5.20
CA ARG A 28 -16.45 47.72 -6.08
C ARG A 28 -14.96 47.67 -6.43
N THR A 29 -14.37 48.81 -6.81
CA THR A 29 -12.94 48.93 -7.12
C THR A 29 -12.08 48.60 -5.90
N GLN A 30 -12.47 49.06 -4.70
CA GLN A 30 -11.77 48.72 -3.46
C GLN A 30 -11.81 47.22 -3.14
N LYS A 31 -12.94 46.55 -3.38
CA LYS A 31 -13.04 45.09 -3.23
C LYS A 31 -12.14 44.37 -4.23
N LEU A 32 -12.09 44.82 -5.48
CA LEU A 32 -11.25 44.24 -6.52
C LEU A 32 -9.76 44.37 -6.15
N ARG A 33 -9.33 45.54 -5.69
CA ARG A 33 -7.95 45.76 -5.21
C ARG A 33 -7.57 44.78 -4.09
N LYS A 34 -8.43 44.64 -3.08
CA LYS A 34 -8.22 43.68 -1.98
C LYS A 34 -8.05 42.25 -2.49
N ASN A 35 -8.82 41.86 -3.50
CA ASN A 35 -8.69 40.53 -4.09
C ASN A 35 -7.34 40.34 -4.79
N PHE A 36 -6.87 41.32 -5.57
CA PHE A 36 -5.54 41.26 -6.17
C PHE A 36 -4.42 41.16 -5.12
N GLU A 37 -4.52 41.92 -4.03
CA GLU A 37 -3.55 41.86 -2.93
C GLU A 37 -3.55 40.49 -2.24
N ILE A 38 -4.73 39.89 -2.01
CA ILE A 38 -4.85 38.54 -1.44
C ILE A 38 -4.24 37.49 -2.37
N ILE A 39 -4.52 37.57 -3.68
CA ILE A 39 -3.99 36.65 -4.69
C ILE A 39 -2.47 36.77 -4.77
N ALA A 40 -1.94 38.00 -4.87
CA ALA A 40 -0.50 38.25 -4.90
C ALA A 40 0.19 37.67 -3.67
N LYS A 41 -0.36 37.92 -2.47
CA LYS A 41 0.19 37.40 -1.20
C LYS A 41 0.21 35.88 -1.12
N LYS A 42 -0.77 35.21 -1.73
CA LYS A 42 -0.89 33.75 -1.65
C LYS A 42 -0.09 33.00 -2.72
N ILE A 43 0.08 33.59 -3.89
CA ILE A 43 0.54 32.85 -5.08
C ILE A 43 1.91 33.32 -5.58
N CYS A 44 2.30 34.58 -5.37
CA CYS A 44 3.60 35.05 -5.85
C CYS A 44 4.74 34.59 -4.93
N ASN A 45 5.78 33.96 -5.50
CA ASN A 45 6.91 33.43 -4.75
C ASN A 45 7.94 34.51 -4.32
N PHE A 46 8.97 34.08 -3.59
CA PHE A 46 10.01 34.77 -2.79
C PHE A 46 10.44 36.23 -3.09
N LYS A 47 10.20 36.81 -4.28
CA LYS A 47 10.30 38.26 -4.51
C LYS A 47 9.31 39.06 -3.63
N TYR A 48 8.25 38.41 -3.13
CA TYR A 48 7.33 38.96 -2.11
C TYR A 48 7.97 38.97 -0.70
N ALA A 49 8.80 37.97 -0.38
CA ALA A 49 9.41 37.80 0.95
C ALA A 49 10.72 38.60 1.11
N GLN A 50 11.54 38.68 0.07
CA GLN A 50 12.83 39.40 0.12
C GLN A 50 12.69 40.92 0.36
N LYS A 51 11.50 41.49 0.11
CA LYS A 51 11.21 42.91 0.37
C LYS A 51 10.50 43.16 1.71
N GLN A 52 10.10 42.12 2.45
CA GLN A 52 9.58 42.25 3.82
C GLN A 52 10.67 42.29 4.90
N LEU A 53 11.93 42.02 4.54
CA LEU A 53 13.11 42.23 5.39
C LEU A 53 13.59 43.70 5.38
N GLY A 54 12.66 44.67 5.32
CA GLY A 54 12.95 46.11 5.48
C GLY A 54 12.94 46.97 4.19
N GLY A 55 12.48 46.47 3.05
CA GLY A 55 12.35 47.25 1.80
C GLY A 55 10.93 47.81 1.58
N LYS A 56 10.79 48.96 0.88
CA LYS A 56 9.45 49.48 0.49
C LYS A 56 8.72 48.46 -0.38
N ASN A 57 7.51 48.06 0.04
CA ASN A 57 6.69 47.08 -0.66
C ASN A 57 6.09 47.68 -1.95
N GLN A 58 6.74 47.45 -3.09
CA GLN A 58 6.37 48.02 -4.39
C GLN A 58 4.98 47.57 -4.89
N ILE A 59 4.45 46.45 -4.39
CA ILE A 59 3.11 45.95 -4.73
C ILE A 59 2.01 46.91 -4.26
N LEU A 60 2.22 47.57 -3.12
CA LEU A 60 1.29 48.58 -2.59
C LEU A 60 1.27 49.87 -3.42
N SER A 61 2.32 50.13 -4.20
CA SER A 61 2.43 51.30 -5.08
C SER A 61 2.03 51.04 -6.53
N MET A 62 1.85 49.78 -6.94
CA MET A 62 1.46 49.42 -8.30
C MET A 62 -0.01 49.76 -8.57
N LYS A 63 -0.30 50.24 -9.78
CA LYS A 63 -1.67 50.36 -10.28
C LYS A 63 -2.29 48.98 -10.48
N ASP A 64 -3.62 48.90 -10.54
CA ASP A 64 -4.33 47.61 -10.58
C ASP A 64 -3.99 46.75 -11.81
N ASN A 65 -3.78 47.39 -12.96
CA ASN A 65 -3.32 46.73 -14.19
C ASN A 65 -1.90 46.17 -14.05
N GLU A 66 -0.98 46.98 -13.49
CA GLU A 66 0.40 46.56 -13.23
C GLU A 66 0.47 45.40 -12.22
N LEU A 67 -0.37 45.44 -11.18
CA LEU A 67 -0.47 44.38 -10.20
C LEU A 67 -1.02 43.08 -10.81
N ARG A 68 -2.04 43.18 -11.66
CA ARG A 68 -2.58 42.02 -12.39
C ARG A 68 -1.51 41.37 -13.26
N ASP A 69 -0.81 42.16 -14.08
CA ASP A 69 0.18 41.65 -15.03
C ASP A 69 1.38 41.05 -14.29
N PHE A 70 1.81 41.70 -13.20
CA PHE A 70 2.84 41.16 -12.31
C PHE A 70 2.47 39.79 -11.71
N ILE A 71 1.23 39.60 -11.26
CA ILE A 71 0.76 38.31 -10.72
C ILE A 71 0.82 37.24 -11.81
N ILE A 72 0.35 37.57 -13.03
CA ILE A 72 0.34 36.64 -14.15
C ILE A 72 1.76 36.22 -14.52
N ASP A 73 2.65 37.19 -14.73
CA ASP A 73 4.04 36.94 -15.11
C ASP A 73 4.77 36.12 -14.06
N ASN A 74 4.59 36.45 -12.77
CA ASN A 74 5.22 35.70 -11.71
C ASN A 74 4.73 34.25 -11.62
N VAL A 75 3.44 33.99 -11.86
CA VAL A 75 2.89 32.63 -11.94
C VAL A 75 3.45 31.87 -13.13
N LEU A 76 3.59 32.53 -14.29
CA LEU A 76 4.18 31.93 -15.48
C LEU A 76 5.66 31.61 -15.27
N GLU A 77 6.45 32.54 -14.71
CA GLU A 77 7.84 32.32 -14.33
C GLU A 77 7.97 31.13 -13.37
N GLN A 78 7.11 31.03 -12.36
CA GLN A 78 7.06 29.91 -11.43
C GLN A 78 6.81 28.57 -12.14
N LYS A 79 5.85 28.53 -13.06
CA LYS A 79 5.55 27.32 -13.83
C LYS A 79 6.72 26.92 -14.74
N VAL A 80 7.35 27.87 -15.40
CA VAL A 80 8.52 27.61 -16.26
C VAL A 80 9.69 27.08 -15.43
N ALA A 81 9.96 27.70 -14.27
CA ALA A 81 11.00 27.21 -13.35
C ALA A 81 10.70 25.80 -12.84
N PHE A 82 9.44 25.52 -12.47
CA PHE A 82 9.03 24.20 -12.03
C PHE A 82 9.16 23.13 -13.13
N MET A 83 8.78 23.46 -14.37
CA MET A 83 8.97 22.55 -15.51
C MET A 83 10.45 22.26 -15.76
N ARG A 84 11.33 23.25 -15.68
CA ARG A 84 12.78 23.03 -15.77
C ARG A 84 13.31 22.12 -14.67
N SER A 85 12.87 22.32 -13.42
CA SER A 85 13.25 21.43 -12.32
C SER A 85 12.75 19.99 -12.54
N LEU A 86 11.56 19.80 -13.15
CA LEU A 86 11.09 18.46 -13.52
C LEU A 86 11.95 17.83 -14.61
N GLU A 87 12.34 18.59 -15.64
CA GLU A 87 13.26 18.13 -16.70
C GLU A 87 14.64 17.76 -16.13
N GLU A 88 15.16 18.55 -15.19
CA GLU A 88 16.41 18.26 -14.46
C GLU A 88 16.28 16.96 -13.65
N VAL A 89 15.19 16.78 -12.89
CA VAL A 89 14.94 15.55 -12.14
C VAL A 89 14.82 14.33 -13.07
N GLN A 90 14.13 14.47 -14.20
CA GLN A 90 14.06 13.41 -15.21
C GLN A 90 15.43 13.08 -15.78
N THR A 91 16.24 14.08 -16.07
CA THR A 91 17.61 13.90 -16.57
C THR A 91 18.47 13.18 -15.53
N LEU A 92 18.42 13.61 -14.27
CA LEU A 92 19.13 12.97 -13.16
C LEU A 92 18.66 11.52 -12.95
N TYR A 93 17.36 11.26 -13.07
CA TYR A 93 16.81 9.91 -12.98
C TYR A 93 17.34 9.00 -14.10
N PHE A 94 17.37 9.49 -15.35
CA PHE A 94 17.93 8.73 -16.47
C PHE A 94 19.46 8.54 -16.34
N GLN A 95 20.18 9.54 -15.83
CA GLN A 95 21.60 9.42 -15.52
C GLN A 95 21.84 8.38 -14.42
N GLU A 96 21.06 8.41 -13.34
CA GLU A 96 21.11 7.43 -12.25
C GLU A 96 20.85 6.02 -12.78
N ILE A 97 19.87 5.83 -13.67
CA ILE A 97 19.64 4.55 -14.34
C ILE A 97 20.87 4.12 -15.13
N ALA A 98 21.45 5.02 -15.94
CA ALA A 98 22.61 4.70 -16.76
C ALA A 98 23.85 4.35 -15.92
N GLU A 99 24.11 5.10 -14.85
CA GLU A 99 25.20 4.85 -13.91
C GLU A 99 25.00 3.54 -13.15
N LYS A 100 23.78 3.29 -12.63
CA LYS A 100 23.45 1.99 -12.00
C LYS A 100 23.67 0.84 -12.96
N LYS A 101 23.31 1.00 -14.25
CA LYS A 101 23.58 -0.02 -15.29
C LYS A 101 25.08 -0.24 -15.53
N GLN A 102 25.88 0.82 -15.56
CA GLN A 102 27.33 0.70 -15.72
C GLN A 102 27.98 0.01 -14.52
N LEU A 103 27.59 0.38 -13.30
CA LEU A 103 28.06 -0.24 -12.06
C LEU A 103 27.62 -1.71 -11.99
N ALA A 104 26.38 -1.99 -12.34
CA ALA A 104 25.82 -3.34 -12.43
C ALA A 104 26.65 -4.26 -13.34
N LYS A 105 26.99 -3.77 -14.53
CA LYS A 105 27.86 -4.49 -15.46
C LYS A 105 29.23 -4.76 -14.84
N ARG A 106 29.81 -3.77 -14.14
CA ARG A 106 31.13 -3.92 -13.52
C ARG A 106 31.13 -4.95 -12.38
N VAL A 107 30.07 -5.01 -11.59
CA VAL A 107 29.90 -6.02 -10.54
C VAL A 107 29.86 -7.42 -11.14
N LEU A 108 29.06 -7.63 -12.19
CA LEU A 108 28.96 -8.94 -12.86
C LEU A 108 30.29 -9.37 -13.52
N GLU A 109 31.05 -8.43 -14.09
CA GLU A 109 32.40 -8.69 -14.61
C GLU A 109 33.33 -9.17 -13.49
N LEU A 110 33.34 -8.48 -12.34
CA LEU A 110 34.18 -8.83 -11.20
C LEU A 110 33.78 -10.18 -10.57
N GLU A 111 32.49 -10.49 -10.48
CA GLU A 111 32.02 -11.80 -10.01
C GLU A 111 32.44 -12.93 -10.96
N LYS A 112 32.41 -12.69 -12.28
CA LYS A 112 32.91 -13.65 -13.28
C LYS A 112 34.43 -13.85 -13.16
N GLU A 113 35.19 -12.77 -12.99
CA GLU A 113 36.64 -12.82 -12.76
C GLU A 113 36.97 -13.61 -11.48
N LEU A 114 36.27 -13.32 -10.37
CA LEU A 114 36.44 -14.02 -9.09
C LEU A 114 36.12 -15.52 -9.20
N ASN A 115 35.03 -15.88 -9.87
CA ASN A 115 34.65 -17.27 -10.07
C ASN A 115 35.60 -18.01 -11.03
N ALA A 116 36.16 -17.31 -12.02
CA ALA A 116 37.18 -17.87 -12.91
C ALA A 116 38.51 -18.12 -12.18
N GLU A 117 38.92 -17.22 -11.28
CA GLU A 117 40.10 -17.41 -10.42
C GLU A 117 39.89 -18.53 -9.39
N ALA A 118 38.70 -18.65 -8.80
CA ALA A 118 38.36 -19.74 -7.88
C ALA A 118 38.35 -21.13 -8.54
N SER A 119 38.19 -21.19 -9.86
CA SER A 119 38.20 -22.42 -10.66
C SER A 119 39.59 -22.79 -11.22
N GLY A 120 40.57 -21.88 -11.08
CA GLY A 120 41.93 -22.02 -11.60
C GLY A 120 42.92 -22.48 -10.53
N ASN A 121 43.71 -23.50 -10.86
CA ASN A 121 44.79 -24.03 -10.02
C ASN A 121 45.74 -22.90 -9.51
N PRO A 122 46.04 -22.78 -8.20
CA PRO A 122 46.78 -21.65 -7.65
C PRO A 122 48.29 -21.87 -7.81
N LEU A 123 48.81 -21.76 -9.03
CA LEU A 123 50.25 -21.73 -9.30
C LEU A 123 50.49 -21.20 -10.71
N LYS A 124 50.49 -19.86 -10.85
CA LYS A 124 51.37 -19.03 -11.70
C LYS A 124 50.73 -17.67 -11.94
N ALA A 125 51.07 -16.70 -11.09
CA ALA A 125 51.26 -15.30 -11.47
C ALA A 125 51.77 -14.51 -10.24
N ILE A 126 52.96 -14.88 -9.75
CA ILE A 126 53.82 -13.89 -9.11
C ILE A 126 54.51 -13.18 -10.27
N ASP A 127 54.12 -11.93 -10.48
CA ASP A 127 54.84 -10.82 -11.12
C ASP A 127 53.92 -9.98 -11.99
N ASN A 128 53.26 -9.01 -11.35
CA ASN A 128 53.15 -7.63 -11.84
C ASN A 128 52.49 -6.74 -10.78
N HIS A 129 53.14 -6.60 -9.62
CA HIS A 129 52.89 -5.44 -8.77
C HIS A 129 53.63 -4.24 -9.35
N LYS A 130 52.94 -3.41 -10.15
CA LYS A 130 53.28 -2.00 -10.31
C LYS A 130 52.02 -1.14 -10.30
N ASN A 131 51.85 -0.45 -9.16
CA ASN A 131 51.19 0.83 -8.94
C ASN A 131 50.05 1.21 -9.90
N VAL A 132 48.81 1.11 -9.41
CA VAL A 132 47.75 2.02 -9.83
C VAL A 132 47.47 2.96 -8.67
N ASN A 133 47.95 4.20 -8.82
CA ASN A 133 47.60 5.35 -8.00
C ASN A 133 46.08 5.53 -7.98
N THR A 134 45.49 5.40 -6.80
CA THR A 134 44.18 5.96 -6.45
C THR A 134 44.33 7.46 -6.24
N ASP A 135 44.37 8.27 -7.30
CA ASP A 135 44.23 9.75 -7.21
C ASP A 135 44.16 10.43 -8.60
N SER A 136 43.19 10.06 -9.44
CA SER A 136 42.90 10.87 -10.65
C SER A 136 41.45 10.81 -11.16
N VAL A 137 40.48 10.48 -10.30
CA VAL A 137 39.07 10.72 -10.64
C VAL A 137 38.73 12.14 -10.23
N LEU A 138 39.06 13.12 -11.06
CA LEU A 138 38.46 14.47 -11.10
C LEU A 138 39.16 15.29 -12.20
N LYS A 139 38.71 15.09 -13.45
CA LYS A 139 38.77 15.99 -14.63
C LYS A 139 39.02 15.17 -15.89
N GLY A 140 37.96 14.92 -16.64
CA GLY A 140 38.02 14.36 -17.99
C GLY A 140 36.79 14.77 -18.78
N SER A 141 37.03 15.47 -19.88
CA SER A 141 36.06 16.17 -20.74
C SER A 141 35.01 15.26 -21.38
N VAL A 142 33.86 15.87 -21.71
CA VAL A 142 32.74 15.28 -22.45
C VAL A 142 33.20 14.52 -23.70
N PRO A 143 32.96 13.20 -23.82
CA PRO A 143 33.16 12.49 -25.07
C PRO A 143 31.94 12.68 -25.98
N ASN A 144 32.23 13.15 -27.19
CA ASN A 144 31.29 13.34 -28.28
C ASN A 144 30.69 11.97 -28.68
N LEU A 145 29.38 11.79 -28.56
CA LEU A 145 28.67 10.60 -29.06
C LEU A 145 28.74 10.57 -30.58
N ARG A 146 29.60 9.72 -31.13
CA ARG A 146 29.35 9.09 -32.43
C ARG A 146 28.90 7.66 -32.20
N THR A 147 27.66 7.44 -32.58
CA THR A 147 26.93 6.18 -32.69
C THR A 147 27.75 5.08 -33.34
N SER A 148 27.99 3.99 -32.60
CA SER A 148 28.08 2.64 -33.16
C SER A 148 26.86 1.85 -32.69
N SER A 149 25.96 1.61 -33.64
CA SER A 149 24.61 1.07 -33.48
C SER A 149 24.56 -0.45 -33.26
N HIS A 150 25.52 -1.02 -32.51
CA HIS A 150 25.50 -2.45 -32.18
C HIS A 150 25.98 -2.65 -30.74
N THR A 151 25.05 -2.50 -29.77
CA THR A 151 25.14 -3.11 -28.41
C THR A 151 23.96 -2.76 -27.48
N LEU A 152 23.00 -1.93 -27.90
CA LEU A 152 21.91 -1.49 -27.02
C LEU A 152 20.81 -2.53 -26.75
N GLU A 153 20.67 -3.59 -27.56
CA GLU A 153 19.60 -4.59 -27.37
C GLU A 153 19.85 -5.59 -26.21
N ASN A 154 21.09 -5.73 -25.73
CA ASN A 154 21.38 -6.61 -24.58
C ASN A 154 21.26 -5.90 -23.21
N LEU A 155 20.91 -4.60 -23.18
CA LEU A 155 20.99 -3.74 -21.98
C LEU A 155 19.64 -3.42 -21.31
N GLU A 156 18.52 -3.94 -21.84
CA GLU A 156 17.21 -3.85 -21.18
C GLU A 156 17.02 -4.89 -20.07
N ASN A 157 17.87 -5.93 -20.07
CA ASN A 157 17.63 -7.17 -19.36
C ASN A 157 18.51 -7.38 -18.11
N ILE A 158 19.36 -6.39 -17.77
CA ILE A 158 20.14 -6.35 -16.53
C ILE A 158 19.50 -5.33 -15.59
N LEU A 159 19.02 -5.78 -14.42
CA LEU A 159 18.19 -4.99 -13.51
C LEU A 159 18.74 -5.01 -12.08
N THR A 160 18.53 -3.91 -11.35
CA THR A 160 18.81 -3.84 -9.92
C THR A 160 17.53 -4.07 -9.13
N ILE A 161 17.47 -5.15 -8.37
CA ILE A 161 16.32 -5.57 -7.57
C ILE A 161 16.80 -5.81 -6.14
N ASP A 162 16.18 -5.15 -5.17
CA ASP A 162 16.52 -5.25 -3.74
C ASP A 162 18.02 -4.99 -3.44
N GLY A 163 18.63 -4.06 -4.19
CA GLY A 163 20.03 -3.68 -4.04
C GLY A 163 21.04 -4.64 -4.69
N LYS A 164 20.57 -5.70 -5.37
CA LYS A 164 21.40 -6.65 -6.13
C LYS A 164 21.14 -6.53 -7.62
N VAL A 165 22.16 -6.86 -8.41
CA VAL A 165 22.11 -6.79 -9.87
C VAL A 165 21.86 -8.17 -10.45
N TRP A 166 20.95 -8.27 -11.40
CA TRP A 166 20.49 -9.52 -11.99
C TRP A 166 20.50 -9.43 -13.51
N ASP A 167 21.03 -10.46 -14.17
CA ASP A 167 20.93 -10.67 -15.62
C ASP A 167 19.74 -11.62 -15.87
N ILE A 168 18.57 -11.05 -16.21
CA ILE A 168 17.31 -11.79 -16.27
C ILE A 168 17.35 -12.93 -17.32
N PRO A 169 17.88 -12.74 -18.55
CA PRO A 169 18.08 -13.81 -19.52
C PRO A 169 18.92 -14.97 -18.99
N ASN A 170 19.99 -14.66 -18.26
CA ASN A 170 20.82 -15.70 -17.66
C ASN A 170 20.07 -16.45 -16.55
N GLU A 171 19.30 -15.75 -15.72
CA GLU A 171 18.46 -16.40 -14.70
C GLU A 171 17.36 -17.26 -15.34
N LEU A 172 16.75 -16.80 -16.43
CA LEU A 172 15.76 -17.57 -17.20
C LEU A 172 16.35 -18.88 -17.74
N GLN A 173 17.59 -18.86 -18.24
CA GLN A 173 18.26 -20.07 -18.76
C GLN A 173 18.54 -21.13 -17.69
N LYS A 174 18.59 -20.75 -16.41
CA LYS A 174 18.77 -21.68 -15.28
C LYS A 174 17.47 -22.35 -14.85
N LEU A 175 16.31 -21.80 -15.25
CA LEU A 175 15.02 -22.35 -14.90
C LEU A 175 14.71 -23.59 -15.74
N ASN A 176 14.12 -24.59 -15.09
CA ASN A 176 13.47 -25.67 -15.82
C ASN A 176 11.96 -25.41 -15.97
N ILE A 177 11.34 -26.23 -16.82
CA ILE A 177 9.92 -26.13 -17.16
C ILE A 177 8.98 -26.12 -15.95
N TYR A 178 9.31 -26.86 -14.87
CA TYR A 178 8.47 -26.91 -13.68
C TYR A 178 8.57 -25.63 -12.86
N GLN A 179 9.78 -25.07 -12.77
CA GLN A 179 10.03 -23.81 -12.08
C GLN A 179 9.37 -22.63 -12.81
N GLU A 180 9.46 -22.60 -14.13
CA GLU A 180 8.72 -21.62 -14.94
C GLU A 180 7.22 -21.71 -14.69
N GLU A 181 6.64 -22.93 -14.68
CA GLU A 181 5.21 -23.09 -14.48
C GLU A 181 4.77 -22.71 -13.05
N MET A 182 5.59 -22.99 -12.03
CA MET A 182 5.34 -22.51 -10.67
C MET A 182 5.31 -20.98 -10.61
N ILE A 183 6.26 -20.31 -11.25
CA ILE A 183 6.32 -18.84 -11.30
C ILE A 183 5.08 -18.29 -12.02
N LYS A 184 4.67 -18.91 -13.13
CA LYS A 184 3.44 -18.53 -13.87
C LYS A 184 2.20 -18.68 -12.99
N VAL A 185 2.02 -19.83 -12.35
CA VAL A 185 0.90 -20.10 -11.43
C VAL A 185 0.87 -19.08 -10.30
N MET A 186 2.00 -18.84 -9.62
CA MET A 186 2.07 -17.86 -8.53
C MET A 186 1.77 -16.45 -9.01
N GLY A 187 2.33 -16.04 -10.15
CA GLY A 187 2.19 -14.71 -10.71
C GLY A 187 0.78 -14.42 -11.22
N GLU A 188 0.06 -15.39 -11.78
CA GLU A 188 -1.29 -15.12 -12.31
C GLU A 188 -2.41 -15.30 -11.25
N SER A 189 -2.25 -16.25 -10.33
CA SER A 189 -3.28 -16.56 -9.32
C SER A 189 -3.08 -15.75 -8.03
N GLY A 190 -1.83 -15.37 -7.74
CA GLY A 190 -1.43 -14.84 -6.45
C GLY A 190 -1.46 -15.89 -5.32
N TYR A 191 -1.51 -17.20 -5.62
CA TYR A 191 -1.50 -18.23 -4.58
C TYR A 191 -0.22 -18.20 -3.74
N SER A 192 -0.38 -18.45 -2.44
CA SER A 192 0.72 -18.53 -1.48
C SER A 192 0.84 -19.89 -0.80
N GLU A 193 -0.23 -20.67 -0.70
CA GLU A 193 -0.16 -21.98 -0.06
C GLU A 193 0.42 -23.05 -1.01
N THR A 194 1.32 -23.88 -0.48
CA THR A 194 1.96 -24.98 -1.20
C THR A 194 0.97 -25.83 -1.99
N ARG A 195 -0.13 -26.25 -1.34
CA ARG A 195 -1.15 -27.10 -1.97
C ARG A 195 -1.83 -26.40 -3.15
N GLN A 196 -2.20 -25.12 -3.01
CA GLN A 196 -2.88 -24.39 -4.09
C GLN A 196 -1.96 -24.22 -5.31
N ILE A 197 -0.69 -23.93 -5.07
CA ILE A 197 0.30 -23.80 -6.14
C ILE A 197 0.51 -25.16 -6.84
N TYR A 198 0.75 -26.23 -6.07
CA TYR A 198 1.05 -27.53 -6.64
C TYR A 198 -0.14 -28.17 -7.33
N ASP A 199 -1.33 -28.11 -6.73
CA ASP A 199 -2.56 -28.62 -7.34
C ASP A 199 -2.83 -27.93 -8.68
N GLU A 200 -2.50 -26.64 -8.82
CA GLU A 200 -2.68 -25.90 -10.07
C GLU A 200 -1.61 -26.23 -11.12
N VAL A 201 -0.34 -26.42 -10.73
CA VAL A 201 0.72 -26.88 -11.64
C VAL A 201 0.42 -28.29 -12.15
N MET A 202 -0.01 -29.21 -11.27
CA MET A 202 -0.32 -30.60 -11.61
C MET A 202 -1.56 -30.74 -12.52
N LYS A 203 -2.42 -29.71 -12.63
CA LYS A 203 -3.49 -29.68 -13.64
C LYS A 203 -2.97 -29.34 -15.04
N ARG A 204 -1.83 -28.67 -15.13
CA ARG A 204 -1.25 -28.16 -16.39
C ARG A 204 -0.15 -29.05 -16.93
N MET A 205 0.50 -29.77 -16.03
CA MET A 205 1.64 -30.62 -16.32
C MET A 205 1.48 -31.96 -15.61
N ASP A 206 1.88 -33.04 -16.29
CA ASP A 206 1.98 -34.36 -15.68
C ASP A 206 3.26 -34.43 -14.83
N VAL A 207 3.12 -34.17 -13.53
CA VAL A 207 4.24 -34.06 -12.59
C VAL A 207 3.81 -34.50 -11.19
N GLN A 208 4.72 -35.12 -10.46
CA GLN A 208 4.49 -35.56 -9.09
C GLN A 208 4.81 -34.45 -8.08
N GLU A 209 4.07 -34.41 -6.96
CA GLU A 209 4.24 -33.42 -5.90
C GLU A 209 5.67 -33.43 -5.31
N THR A 210 6.31 -34.59 -5.23
CA THR A 210 7.70 -34.74 -4.76
C THR A 210 8.70 -34.00 -5.65
N THR A 211 8.52 -34.06 -6.97
CA THR A 211 9.32 -33.28 -7.93
C THR A 211 9.10 -31.80 -7.68
N LEU A 212 7.84 -31.36 -7.55
CA LEU A 212 7.50 -29.96 -7.32
C LEU A 212 8.14 -29.42 -6.03
N LYS A 213 8.16 -30.19 -4.94
CA LYS A 213 8.85 -29.79 -3.70
C LYS A 213 10.32 -29.47 -3.90
N ASN A 214 11.04 -30.30 -4.65
CA ASN A 214 12.45 -30.06 -4.94
C ASN A 214 12.64 -28.82 -5.83
N GLN A 215 11.75 -28.60 -6.80
CA GLN A 215 11.81 -27.43 -7.69
C GLN A 215 11.53 -26.12 -6.96
N MET A 216 10.54 -26.12 -6.06
CA MET A 216 10.23 -24.98 -5.20
C MET A 216 11.40 -24.67 -4.25
N ALA A 217 12.07 -25.68 -3.70
CA ALA A 217 13.25 -25.47 -2.88
C ALA A 217 14.36 -24.74 -3.66
N GLY A 218 14.61 -25.14 -4.91
CA GLY A 218 15.55 -24.43 -5.79
C GLY A 218 15.13 -22.99 -6.11
N LEU A 219 13.83 -22.70 -6.27
CA LEU A 219 13.34 -21.33 -6.45
C LEU A 219 13.57 -20.45 -5.22
N VAL A 220 13.46 -21.03 -4.02
CA VAL A 220 13.74 -20.34 -2.75
C VAL A 220 15.23 -20.10 -2.58
N GLU A 221 16.06 -21.11 -2.85
CA GLU A 221 17.52 -21.00 -2.78
C GLU A 221 18.06 -19.92 -3.73
N ASN A 222 17.49 -19.82 -4.93
CA ASN A 222 17.83 -18.80 -5.93
C ASN A 222 17.16 -17.44 -5.68
N ILE A 223 16.46 -17.23 -4.56
CA ILE A 223 15.84 -15.95 -4.17
C ILE A 223 14.80 -15.46 -5.21
N ILE A 224 14.23 -16.37 -6.00
CA ILE A 224 13.14 -16.07 -6.94
C ILE A 224 11.81 -16.10 -6.18
N VAL A 225 11.71 -17.00 -5.21
CA VAL A 225 10.56 -17.16 -4.33
C VAL A 225 10.99 -16.93 -2.89
N GLU A 226 10.22 -16.14 -2.14
CA GLU A 226 10.34 -16.08 -0.68
C GLU A 226 9.44 -17.13 -0.02
N SER A 227 9.85 -17.62 1.15
CA SER A 227 9.06 -18.54 1.96
C SER A 227 8.95 -18.06 3.41
N GLU A 228 7.76 -18.18 4.01
CA GLU A 228 7.53 -17.88 5.42
C GLU A 228 6.73 -19.00 6.09
N LEU A 229 7.25 -19.51 7.20
CA LEU A 229 6.62 -20.58 7.96
C LEU A 229 5.63 -19.99 8.97
N VAL A 230 4.36 -20.38 8.87
CA VAL A 230 3.27 -19.90 9.74
C VAL A 230 2.59 -21.08 10.43
N SER A 231 2.18 -20.91 11.68
CA SER A 231 1.32 -21.88 12.36
C SER A 231 -0.02 -21.23 12.69
N THR A 232 -1.10 -21.75 12.09
CA THR A 232 -2.48 -21.34 12.34
C THR A 232 -3.03 -22.07 13.56
N PHE A 233 -4.32 -21.85 13.87
CA PHE A 233 -4.99 -22.58 14.96
C PHE A 233 -5.18 -24.07 14.64
N LEU A 234 -5.12 -24.42 13.36
CA LEU A 234 -5.38 -25.77 12.87
C LEU A 234 -4.12 -26.44 12.32
N ARG A 235 -3.29 -25.68 11.61
CA ARG A 235 -2.18 -26.18 10.79
C ARG A 235 -0.87 -25.71 11.39
N ARG A 236 0.05 -26.65 11.64
CA ARG A 236 1.43 -26.35 12.04
C ARG A 236 2.29 -26.26 10.79
N ASN A 237 3.31 -25.40 10.82
CA ASN A 237 4.36 -25.33 9.80
C ASN A 237 3.80 -25.16 8.37
N LEU A 238 2.75 -24.35 8.21
CA LEU A 238 2.23 -23.97 6.90
C LEU A 238 3.29 -23.10 6.20
N ASN A 239 3.84 -23.59 5.10
CA ASN A 239 4.79 -22.83 4.32
C ASN A 239 4.07 -21.96 3.30
N LEU A 240 4.29 -20.64 3.39
CA LEU A 240 3.66 -19.65 2.52
C LEU A 240 4.71 -19.06 1.58
N TYR A 241 4.41 -19.08 0.29
CA TYR A 241 5.29 -18.59 -0.75
C TYR A 241 4.82 -17.27 -1.35
N GLY A 242 5.76 -16.52 -1.90
CA GLY A 242 5.51 -15.32 -2.71
C GLY A 242 6.67 -15.09 -3.67
N LEU A 243 6.40 -14.48 -4.83
CA LEU A 243 7.48 -14.04 -5.72
C LEU A 243 8.24 -12.89 -5.03
N THR A 244 9.57 -12.92 -5.11
CA THR A 244 10.42 -11.78 -4.76
C THR A 244 10.37 -10.74 -5.89
N GLY A 245 11.03 -9.59 -5.72
CA GLY A 245 11.18 -8.64 -6.83
C GLY A 245 11.79 -9.29 -8.09
N LEU A 246 12.72 -10.23 -7.91
CA LEU A 246 13.33 -11.00 -8.99
C LEU A 246 12.32 -11.95 -9.63
N GLY A 247 11.57 -12.70 -8.82
CA GLY A 247 10.54 -13.59 -9.33
C GLY A 247 9.42 -12.88 -10.07
N GLU A 248 9.03 -11.69 -9.65
CA GLU A 248 8.07 -10.85 -10.35
C GLU A 248 8.58 -10.39 -11.72
N GLU A 249 9.89 -10.07 -11.83
CA GLU A 249 10.51 -9.68 -13.09
C GLU A 249 10.67 -10.86 -14.06
N ILE A 250 11.08 -12.02 -13.54
CA ILE A 250 11.12 -13.26 -14.31
C ILE A 250 9.72 -13.60 -14.83
N TYR A 251 8.68 -13.47 -13.99
CA TYR A 251 7.29 -13.65 -14.43
C TYR A 251 6.91 -12.68 -15.57
N ARG A 252 7.28 -11.40 -15.48
CA ARG A 252 7.05 -10.41 -16.54
C ARG A 252 7.71 -10.83 -17.85
N HIS A 253 8.93 -11.35 -17.80
CA HIS A 253 9.62 -11.83 -19.00
C HIS A 253 9.00 -13.10 -19.58
N LEU A 254 8.54 -14.03 -18.74
CA LEU A 254 7.91 -15.28 -19.18
C LEU A 254 6.51 -15.08 -19.78
N THR A 255 5.78 -14.04 -19.34
CA THR A 255 4.33 -13.90 -19.63
C THR A 255 3.92 -12.58 -20.27
N TYR A 256 4.81 -11.59 -20.28
CA TYR A 256 4.54 -10.19 -20.66
C TYR A 256 3.41 -9.53 -19.86
N LYS A 257 3.16 -10.01 -18.63
CA LYS A 257 2.11 -9.52 -17.74
C LYS A 257 2.69 -9.11 -16.38
N ASN A 258 2.02 -8.20 -15.70
CA ASN A 258 2.30 -7.91 -14.30
C ASN A 258 1.72 -9.02 -13.40
N PRO A 259 2.46 -9.45 -12.36
CA PRO A 259 1.97 -10.47 -11.44
C PRO A 259 0.85 -9.90 -10.55
N VAL A 260 -0.11 -10.74 -10.23
CA VAL A 260 -1.14 -10.49 -9.22
C VAL A 260 -0.48 -10.50 -7.84
N LYS A 261 -0.82 -9.51 -7.01
CA LYS A 261 -0.36 -9.43 -5.63
C LYS A 261 -0.69 -10.73 -4.88
N SER A 262 0.32 -11.32 -4.25
CA SER A 262 0.19 -12.59 -3.52
C SER A 262 -0.84 -12.51 -2.40
N GLU A 263 -1.52 -13.63 -2.15
CA GLU A 263 -2.52 -13.80 -1.09
C GLU A 263 -1.92 -13.44 0.28
N LYS A 264 -0.72 -13.96 0.57
CA LYS A 264 0.04 -13.61 1.77
C LYS A 264 0.19 -12.09 1.93
N ASN A 265 0.58 -11.37 0.87
CA ASN A 265 0.77 -9.92 0.93
C ASN A 265 -0.55 -9.15 1.02
N LYS A 266 -1.63 -9.63 0.39
CA LYS A 266 -2.98 -9.08 0.56
C LYS A 266 -3.42 -9.20 2.02
N LEU A 267 -3.34 -10.41 2.59
CA LEU A 267 -3.73 -10.69 3.96
C LEU A 267 -2.89 -9.93 5.00
N LYS A 268 -1.57 -9.79 4.77
CA LYS A 268 -0.68 -9.01 5.64
C LYS A 268 -1.05 -7.53 5.73
N THR A 269 -1.67 -6.97 4.68
CA THR A 269 -2.17 -5.58 4.71
C THR A 269 -3.49 -5.42 5.44
N GLN A 270 -4.25 -6.50 5.65
CA GLN A 270 -5.58 -6.47 6.25
C GLN A 270 -5.57 -6.86 7.74
N HIS A 271 -4.55 -7.59 8.19
CA HIS A 271 -4.50 -8.16 9.54
C HIS A 271 -3.15 -7.92 10.24
N SER A 272 -3.15 -8.04 11.57
CA SER A 272 -1.97 -7.81 12.42
C SER A 272 -0.85 -8.83 12.21
N SER A 273 -1.18 -10.05 11.77
CA SER A 273 -0.21 -11.11 11.53
C SER A 273 -0.75 -12.14 10.53
N LEU A 274 0.16 -12.85 9.85
CA LEU A 274 -0.22 -13.97 8.98
C LEU A 274 -0.86 -15.12 9.77
N LYS A 275 -0.40 -15.36 11.01
CA LYS A 275 -1.04 -16.34 11.90
C LYS A 275 -2.52 -16.05 12.09
N HIS A 276 -2.88 -14.80 12.35
CA HIS A 276 -4.28 -14.38 12.49
C HIS A 276 -5.02 -14.52 11.17
N ALA A 277 -4.49 -13.96 10.08
CA ALA A 277 -5.13 -13.97 8.77
C ALA A 277 -5.42 -15.38 8.22
N TYR A 278 -4.45 -16.30 8.31
CA TYR A 278 -4.65 -17.67 7.85
C TYR A 278 -5.52 -18.49 8.81
N SER A 279 -5.62 -18.12 10.09
CA SER A 279 -6.61 -18.72 11.01
C SER A 279 -8.04 -18.27 10.68
N ILE A 280 -8.21 -17.04 10.18
CA ILE A 280 -9.48 -16.56 9.61
C ILE A 280 -9.83 -17.37 8.36
N LYS A 281 -8.87 -17.54 7.44
CA LYS A 281 -9.07 -18.37 6.22
C LYS A 281 -9.43 -19.83 6.57
N ASP A 282 -8.77 -20.42 7.56
CA ASP A 282 -9.09 -21.78 8.05
C ASP A 282 -10.51 -21.85 8.62
N THR A 283 -10.92 -20.84 9.40
CA THR A 283 -12.28 -20.74 9.94
C THR A 283 -13.30 -20.65 8.82
N ALA A 284 -13.08 -19.76 7.84
CA ALA A 284 -13.93 -19.60 6.67
C ALA A 284 -14.08 -20.90 5.86
N THR A 285 -12.99 -21.64 5.68
CA THR A 285 -12.99 -22.95 5.01
C THR A 285 -13.89 -23.95 5.74
N ILE A 286 -13.79 -24.03 7.07
CA ILE A 286 -14.65 -24.90 7.87
C ILE A 286 -16.11 -24.45 7.80
N LEU A 287 -16.39 -23.15 7.83
CA LEU A 287 -17.76 -22.65 7.66
C LEU A 287 -18.35 -23.07 6.31
N GLN A 288 -17.55 -23.00 5.24
CA GLN A 288 -17.96 -23.48 3.92
C GLN A 288 -18.29 -24.98 3.93
N GLU A 289 -17.42 -25.81 4.54
CA GLU A 289 -17.66 -27.26 4.70
C GLU A 289 -18.91 -27.55 5.54
N LEU A 290 -19.26 -26.67 6.47
CA LEU A 290 -20.47 -26.76 7.29
C LEU A 290 -21.74 -26.30 6.56
N GLY A 291 -21.63 -25.79 5.33
CA GLY A 291 -22.74 -25.37 4.48
C GLY A 291 -23.07 -23.88 4.54
N TYR A 292 -22.23 -23.06 5.19
CA TYR A 292 -22.41 -21.61 5.14
C TYR A 292 -22.13 -21.09 3.73
N THR A 293 -22.84 -20.02 3.36
CA THR A 293 -22.73 -19.36 2.05
C THR A 293 -22.33 -17.90 2.19
N ASN A 294 -21.98 -17.23 1.09
CA ASN A 294 -21.60 -15.80 1.06
C ASN A 294 -20.53 -15.44 2.10
N ILE A 295 -19.50 -16.28 2.22
CA ILE A 295 -18.44 -16.13 3.22
C ILE A 295 -17.47 -15.06 2.74
N SER A 296 -17.31 -14.00 3.55
CA SER A 296 -16.38 -12.90 3.30
C SER A 296 -15.39 -12.77 4.46
N ILE A 297 -14.11 -12.78 4.13
CA ILE A 297 -12.99 -12.53 5.06
C ILE A 297 -12.31 -11.18 4.79
N ASP A 298 -12.76 -10.42 3.79
CA ASP A 298 -12.16 -9.15 3.40
C ASP A 298 -12.62 -8.03 4.34
N SER A 299 -11.69 -7.41 5.05
CA SER A 299 -11.98 -6.38 6.05
C SER A 299 -12.61 -5.11 5.48
N SER A 300 -12.46 -4.84 4.18
CA SER A 300 -13.13 -3.72 3.51
C SER A 300 -14.58 -4.05 3.19
N SER A 301 -14.83 -5.29 2.77
CA SER A 301 -16.18 -5.79 2.48
C SER A 301 -16.99 -6.05 3.76
N ASN A 302 -16.32 -6.37 4.87
CA ASN A 302 -16.95 -6.67 6.15
C ASN A 302 -17.33 -5.42 6.97
N GLN A 303 -17.17 -4.21 6.42
CA GLN A 303 -17.44 -2.98 7.16
C GLN A 303 -18.93 -2.74 7.38
N ILE A 304 -19.32 -2.55 8.64
CA ILE A 304 -20.69 -2.25 9.03
C ILE A 304 -20.73 -0.91 9.79
N GLN A 305 -21.49 0.05 9.24
CA GLN A 305 -21.74 1.32 9.90
C GLN A 305 -22.63 1.10 11.13
N VAL A 306 -22.22 1.66 12.27
CA VAL A 306 -23.02 1.66 13.50
C VAL A 306 -23.37 3.09 13.91
N SER A 307 -24.42 3.24 14.72
CA SER A 307 -24.87 4.55 15.17
C SER A 307 -23.76 5.38 15.84
N GLY A 308 -23.74 6.68 15.54
CA GLY A 308 -22.74 7.62 16.04
C GLY A 308 -21.44 7.69 15.23
N GLY A 309 -21.48 7.31 13.94
CA GLY A 309 -20.32 7.42 13.03
C GLY A 309 -19.20 6.40 13.30
N ASN A 310 -19.48 5.39 14.12
CA ASN A 310 -18.55 4.31 14.42
C ASN A 310 -18.70 3.17 13.41
N ARG A 311 -17.70 2.30 13.34
CA ARG A 311 -17.69 1.12 12.46
C ARG A 311 -17.42 -0.16 13.24
N TYR A 312 -18.18 -1.21 12.94
CA TYR A 312 -17.89 -2.58 13.33
C TYR A 312 -17.32 -3.34 12.13
N VAL A 313 -16.23 -4.10 12.33
CA VAL A 313 -15.61 -4.93 11.29
C VAL A 313 -15.35 -6.32 11.88
N PRO A 314 -16.24 -7.29 11.65
CA PRO A 314 -15.98 -8.69 11.97
C PRO A 314 -14.88 -9.27 11.07
N ASP A 315 -14.12 -10.23 11.59
CA ASP A 315 -13.15 -10.98 10.80
C ASP A 315 -13.83 -11.77 9.66
N ILE A 316 -15.01 -12.35 9.91
CA ILE A 316 -15.78 -13.10 8.89
C ILE A 316 -17.27 -12.75 8.96
N ILE A 317 -17.87 -12.52 7.79
CA ILE A 317 -19.32 -12.50 7.59
C ILE A 317 -19.70 -13.75 6.79
N ALA A 318 -20.69 -14.49 7.25
CA ALA A 318 -21.18 -15.67 6.55
C ALA A 318 -22.70 -15.83 6.72
N ASN A 319 -23.37 -16.42 5.74
CA ASN A 319 -24.79 -16.72 5.80
C ASN A 319 -25.00 -18.17 6.25
N PHE A 320 -25.70 -18.38 7.37
CA PHE A 320 -26.15 -19.71 7.78
C PHE A 320 -27.28 -20.21 6.87
N ASP A 321 -28.18 -19.29 6.50
CA ASP A 321 -29.23 -19.47 5.51
C ASP A 321 -29.46 -18.15 4.76
N ALA A 322 -30.40 -18.11 3.81
CA ALA A 322 -30.66 -16.93 2.99
C ALA A 322 -31.01 -15.66 3.79
N ASN A 323 -31.53 -15.81 5.01
CA ASN A 323 -32.06 -14.71 5.82
C ASN A 323 -31.19 -14.41 7.05
N LYS A 324 -30.28 -15.31 7.42
CA LYS A 324 -29.49 -15.19 8.65
C LYS A 324 -28.00 -15.02 8.39
N LYS A 325 -27.54 -13.77 8.51
CA LYS A 325 -26.13 -13.42 8.60
C LYS A 325 -25.56 -13.81 9.96
N THR A 326 -24.32 -14.26 9.96
CA THR A 326 -23.53 -14.58 11.14
C THR A 326 -22.20 -13.85 11.08
N TYR A 327 -21.71 -13.44 12.24
CA TYR A 327 -20.53 -12.61 12.40
C TYR A 327 -19.55 -13.35 13.29
N TRP A 328 -18.32 -13.54 12.79
CA TRP A 328 -17.30 -14.33 13.45
C TRP A 328 -16.05 -13.51 13.69
N GLU A 329 -15.43 -13.74 14.84
CA GLU A 329 -14.16 -13.17 15.25
C GLU A 329 -13.17 -14.30 15.51
N VAL A 330 -11.93 -14.10 15.11
CA VAL A 330 -10.82 -15.03 15.38
C VAL A 330 -9.90 -14.32 16.35
N GLU A 331 -9.96 -14.67 17.64
CA GLU A 331 -9.32 -13.89 18.70
C GLU A 331 -8.13 -14.61 19.32
N LEU A 332 -7.01 -13.89 19.44
CA LEU A 332 -5.80 -14.36 20.09
C LEU A 332 -5.81 -14.09 21.61
N ALA A 333 -6.79 -13.35 22.13
CA ALA A 333 -6.84 -12.85 23.52
C ALA A 333 -5.64 -11.98 23.92
N HIS A 334 -5.09 -11.23 22.96
CA HIS A 334 -4.02 -10.24 23.21
C HIS A 334 -4.58 -8.85 23.54
N HIS A 335 -5.84 -8.59 23.19
CA HIS A 335 -6.50 -7.31 23.46
C HIS A 335 -6.66 -7.06 24.97
N LYS A 336 -6.45 -5.81 25.37
CA LYS A 336 -6.82 -5.33 26.70
C LYS A 336 -8.35 -5.36 26.81
N ASP A 337 -8.84 -5.49 28.04
CA ASP A 337 -10.28 -5.58 28.31
C ASP A 337 -11.08 -4.43 27.67
N GLY A 338 -10.58 -3.19 27.75
CA GLY A 338 -11.26 -2.02 27.17
C GLY A 338 -11.52 -2.16 25.66
N ASP A 339 -10.48 -2.52 24.89
CA ASP A 339 -10.57 -2.68 23.43
C ASP A 339 -11.52 -3.83 23.06
N PHE A 340 -11.43 -4.94 23.80
CA PHE A 340 -12.31 -6.08 23.61
C PHE A 340 -13.77 -5.75 23.93
N PHE A 341 -14.02 -5.01 25.02
CA PHE A 341 -15.38 -4.61 25.43
C PHE A 341 -15.98 -3.64 24.41
N GLU A 342 -15.20 -2.69 23.89
CA GLU A 342 -15.65 -1.78 22.83
C GLU A 342 -16.03 -2.54 21.56
N LYS A 343 -15.26 -3.56 21.18
CA LYS A 343 -15.57 -4.44 20.04
C LYS A 343 -16.90 -5.19 20.26
N LEU A 344 -17.11 -5.77 21.45
CA LEU A 344 -18.37 -6.44 21.79
C LEU A 344 -19.57 -5.48 21.82
N GLN A 345 -19.38 -4.24 22.29
CA GLN A 345 -20.42 -3.21 22.26
C GLN A 345 -20.81 -2.83 20.83
N LYS A 346 -19.82 -2.67 19.94
CA LYS A 346 -20.06 -2.41 18.51
C LYS A 346 -20.81 -3.56 17.86
N ALA A 347 -20.42 -4.81 18.15
CA ALA A 347 -21.11 -5.99 17.66
C ALA A 347 -22.57 -6.06 18.16
N ALA A 348 -22.81 -5.77 19.44
CA ALA A 348 -24.16 -5.79 20.03
C ALA A 348 -25.13 -4.75 19.41
N LYS A 349 -24.61 -3.73 18.72
CA LYS A 349 -25.44 -2.78 17.94
C LYS A 349 -25.86 -3.32 16.57
N VAL A 350 -25.24 -4.40 16.12
CA VAL A 350 -25.42 -4.99 14.78
C VAL A 350 -26.14 -6.34 14.85
N THR A 351 -25.91 -7.11 15.91
CA THR A 351 -26.39 -8.48 16.03
C THR A 351 -26.64 -8.87 17.48
N ASP A 352 -27.63 -9.74 17.69
CA ASP A 352 -27.88 -10.39 18.98
C ASP A 352 -27.00 -11.63 19.18
N THR A 353 -26.21 -12.02 18.18
CA THR A 353 -25.35 -13.21 18.23
C THR A 353 -24.01 -12.96 17.53
N ILE A 354 -22.91 -13.30 18.22
CA ILE A 354 -21.55 -13.28 17.69
C ILE A 354 -20.84 -14.59 18.02
N TYR A 355 -19.96 -15.02 17.13
CA TYR A 355 -19.15 -16.22 17.28
C TYR A 355 -17.67 -15.84 17.40
N ILE A 356 -16.94 -16.45 18.34
CA ILE A 356 -15.53 -16.19 18.60
C ILE A 356 -14.78 -17.52 18.55
N ILE A 357 -13.78 -17.61 17.67
CA ILE A 357 -12.88 -18.75 17.55
C ILE A 357 -11.57 -18.42 18.24
N ALA A 358 -11.22 -19.24 19.22
CA ALA A 358 -9.97 -19.22 19.96
C ALA A 358 -8.99 -20.27 19.41
N PRO A 359 -7.67 -20.03 19.53
CA PRO A 359 -6.64 -21.00 19.13
C PRO A 359 -6.68 -22.31 19.90
N ASP A 360 -6.80 -22.22 21.23
CA ASP A 360 -6.64 -23.35 22.14
C ASP A 360 -7.50 -23.19 23.39
N LYS A 361 -7.50 -24.20 24.26
CA LYS A 361 -8.26 -24.23 25.50
C LYS A 361 -7.86 -23.10 26.48
N PRO A 362 -6.56 -22.84 26.74
CA PRO A 362 -6.15 -21.70 27.57
C PRO A 362 -6.69 -20.36 27.08
N THR A 363 -6.62 -20.12 25.77
CA THR A 363 -7.11 -18.86 25.18
C THR A 363 -8.64 -18.78 25.22
N PHE A 364 -9.32 -19.90 24.97
CA PHE A 364 -10.77 -20.01 25.15
C PHE A 364 -11.20 -19.63 26.57
N ASP A 365 -10.52 -20.16 27.60
CA ASP A 365 -10.86 -19.89 29.00
C ASP A 365 -10.58 -18.41 29.35
N LYS A 366 -9.49 -17.84 28.82
CA LYS A 366 -9.17 -16.41 28.96
C LYS A 366 -10.23 -15.52 28.33
N LEU A 367 -10.68 -15.82 27.11
CA LEU A 367 -11.75 -15.07 26.42
C LEU A 367 -13.08 -15.17 27.16
N LYS A 368 -13.42 -16.37 27.66
CA LYS A 368 -14.63 -16.57 28.49
C LYS A 368 -14.58 -15.70 29.76
N ASN A 369 -13.43 -15.62 30.42
CA ASN A 369 -13.23 -14.72 31.56
C ASN A 369 -13.32 -13.24 31.18
N GLN A 370 -12.82 -12.84 30.00
CA GLN A 370 -12.99 -11.47 29.49
C GLN A 370 -14.46 -11.15 29.22
N VAL A 371 -15.22 -12.05 28.62
CA VAL A 371 -16.67 -11.88 28.44
C VAL A 371 -17.41 -11.81 29.78
N GLY A 372 -17.00 -12.60 30.78
CA GLY A 372 -17.53 -12.49 32.14
C GLY A 372 -17.30 -11.10 32.75
N ARG A 373 -16.08 -10.55 32.60
CA ARG A 373 -15.76 -9.18 33.04
C ARG A 373 -16.53 -8.12 32.26
N TYR A 374 -16.74 -8.30 30.96
CA TYR A 374 -17.58 -7.42 30.15
C TYR A 374 -19.02 -7.37 30.68
N ARG A 375 -19.60 -8.53 31.01
CA ARG A 375 -20.93 -8.61 31.63
C ARG A 375 -20.99 -7.85 32.97
N ALA A 376 -19.95 -7.99 33.80
CA ALA A 376 -19.88 -7.24 35.06
C ALA A 376 -19.75 -5.73 34.84
N ASP A 377 -18.99 -5.29 33.84
CA ASP A 377 -18.83 -3.88 33.46
C ASP A 377 -20.15 -3.26 32.97
N LEU A 378 -20.91 -3.99 32.16
CA LEU A 378 -22.26 -3.59 31.72
C LEU A 378 -23.19 -3.32 32.91
N ILE A 379 -23.23 -4.27 33.86
CA ILE A 379 -24.06 -4.15 35.08
C ILE A 379 -23.62 -2.94 35.90
N LYS A 380 -22.31 -2.78 36.11
CA LYS A 380 -21.74 -1.65 36.86
C LYS A 380 -22.09 -0.29 36.24
N LYS A 381 -22.16 -0.22 34.90
CA LYS A 381 -22.50 1.00 34.15
C LYS A 381 -24.01 1.18 33.92
N GLY A 382 -24.85 0.22 34.33
CA GLY A 382 -26.29 0.26 34.07
C GLY A 382 -26.67 0.18 32.59
N LEU A 383 -25.80 -0.38 31.75
CA LEU A 383 -26.03 -0.48 30.31
C LEU A 383 -26.88 -1.72 29.99
N LYS A 384 -27.95 -1.52 29.22
CA LYS A 384 -28.78 -2.62 28.70
C LYS A 384 -28.22 -3.09 27.36
N THR A 385 -27.85 -4.37 27.29
CA THR A 385 -27.31 -5.00 26.09
C THR A 385 -27.83 -6.43 26.01
N GLN A 386 -28.34 -6.83 24.84
CA GLN A 386 -28.74 -8.19 24.53
C GLN A 386 -27.74 -8.77 23.53
N LEU A 387 -26.96 -9.77 23.95
CA LEU A 387 -25.96 -10.41 23.10
C LEU A 387 -25.71 -11.85 23.57
N THR A 388 -25.84 -12.81 22.67
CA THR A 388 -25.36 -14.18 22.88
C THR A 388 -23.99 -14.33 22.22
N ILE A 389 -22.98 -14.67 23.01
CA ILE A 389 -21.62 -14.91 22.53
C ILE A 389 -21.37 -16.41 22.54
N PHE A 390 -21.07 -16.96 21.37
CA PHE A 390 -20.55 -18.33 21.24
C PHE A 390 -19.04 -18.26 21.15
N ILE A 391 -18.32 -18.87 22.08
CA ILE A 391 -16.86 -18.97 22.08
C ILE A 391 -16.51 -20.43 21.89
N GLY A 392 -15.59 -20.75 20.99
CA GLY A 392 -15.13 -22.12 20.79
C GLY A 392 -13.71 -22.16 20.24
N THR A 393 -13.12 -23.35 20.17
CA THR A 393 -11.87 -23.57 19.43
C THR A 393 -12.19 -24.00 18.01
N MET A 394 -11.17 -24.06 17.15
CA MET A 394 -11.32 -24.61 15.80
C MET A 394 -11.88 -26.04 15.82
N ASN A 395 -11.49 -26.86 16.81
CA ASN A 395 -12.02 -28.21 16.99
C ASN A 395 -13.51 -28.21 17.37
N HIS A 396 -13.95 -27.28 18.25
CA HIS A 396 -15.37 -27.14 18.57
C HIS A 396 -16.18 -26.78 17.33
N LEU A 397 -15.65 -25.91 16.45
CA LEU A 397 -16.32 -25.55 15.20
C LEU A 397 -16.42 -26.75 14.26
N LYS A 398 -15.31 -27.45 13.99
CA LYS A 398 -15.29 -28.63 13.10
C LYS A 398 -16.28 -29.71 13.52
N LYS A 399 -16.38 -29.96 14.83
CA LYS A 399 -17.30 -30.96 15.38
C LYS A 399 -18.72 -30.45 15.59
N ARG A 400 -19.01 -29.19 15.23
CA ARG A 400 -20.28 -28.48 15.50
C ARG A 400 -20.63 -28.35 16.99
N GLU A 401 -19.68 -28.64 17.88
CA GLU A 401 -19.82 -28.54 19.33
C GLU A 401 -20.00 -27.09 19.80
N ILE A 402 -19.49 -26.11 19.04
CA ILE A 402 -19.68 -24.68 19.36
C ILE A 402 -21.16 -24.29 19.46
N PHE A 403 -22.05 -25.01 18.77
CA PHE A 403 -23.49 -24.72 18.74
C PHE A 403 -24.28 -25.47 19.83
N SER A 404 -23.81 -26.66 20.23
CA SER A 404 -24.53 -27.56 21.14
C SER A 404 -23.97 -27.56 22.56
N ASN A 405 -22.67 -27.29 22.73
CA ASN A 405 -22.02 -27.33 24.03
C ASN A 405 -22.35 -26.06 24.84
N ALA A 406 -23.00 -26.24 25.98
CA ALA A 406 -23.37 -25.15 26.88
C ALA A 406 -22.17 -24.33 27.38
N GLU A 407 -20.98 -24.95 27.50
CA GLU A 407 -19.77 -24.23 27.90
C GLU A 407 -19.31 -23.19 26.88
N CYS A 408 -19.66 -23.40 25.61
CA CYS A 408 -19.33 -22.50 24.51
C CYS A 408 -20.26 -21.28 24.45
N ARG A 409 -21.32 -21.22 25.26
CA ARG A 409 -22.34 -20.17 25.17
C ARG A 409 -22.34 -19.27 26.40
N VAL A 410 -22.23 -17.96 26.18
CA VAL A 410 -22.41 -16.93 27.20
C VAL A 410 -23.52 -15.98 26.79
N LYS A 411 -24.52 -15.80 27.65
CA LYS A 411 -25.61 -14.84 27.45
C LYS A 411 -25.35 -13.55 28.22
N ILE A 412 -25.54 -12.42 27.55
CA ILE A 412 -25.52 -11.08 28.09
C ILE A 412 -26.90 -10.48 27.83
N GLY A 413 -27.57 -10.01 28.88
CA GLY A 413 -28.98 -9.61 28.83
C GLY A 413 -29.89 -10.70 29.33
#